data_AF-A0A1F6DTW1-F1
#
_entry.id   AF-A0A1F6DTW1-F1
#
_cell.length_a   1.000
_cell.length_b   1.000
_cell.length_c   1.000
_cell.angle_alpha   90.00
_cell.angle_beta   90.00
_cell.angle_gamma   90.00
#
_symmetry.space_group_name_H-M   'P 1'
#
loop_
_entity.id
_entity.type
_entity.pdbx_description
1 polymer ?
#
loop_
_entity_poly.entity_id
_entity_poly.type
_entity_poly.pdbx_seq_one_letter_code
_entity_poly.pdbx_strand_id
1 'polypeptide(L)'
;MTSNEGIRQINETLISDNSNRPPAQESELKREYYFRALVLSHLLNTVRESLENAGFSESEIDEFTNELAKLPEDDQFAVLAIPFELRDGFFEKYHKKIEDGQISVADAVEDIRSINKQYGFTVGYHLSDHQIPRVPETNNRAWNINGSEFDDRDEMKMAYYSEDYLHRYKKKPGRFLYIVRAETGSRSAHKKDLANRWSRAPLLSVIDECDMKEINREINKAIEKEEAAPQKEAA
;
A
#
# COMPACT_ATOMS: atom_id res chain seq x y z
N MET A 1 -23.31 5.52 -4.09
CA MET A 1 -22.90 6.58 -5.03
C MET A 1 -21.37 6.80 -5.05
N THR A 2 -20.54 5.85 -4.58
CA THR A 2 -19.09 6.03 -4.34
C THR A 2 -18.16 5.31 -5.34
N SER A 3 -18.64 4.35 -6.14
CA SER A 3 -17.78 3.57 -7.07
C SER A 3 -17.44 4.32 -8.35
N ASN A 4 -18.41 5.01 -8.98
CA ASN A 4 -18.18 5.74 -10.22
C ASN A 4 -17.23 6.93 -10.07
N GLU A 5 -17.25 7.62 -8.92
CA GLU A 5 -16.35 8.74 -8.63
C GLU A 5 -14.93 8.25 -8.34
N GLY A 6 -14.78 7.13 -7.60
CA GLY A 6 -13.48 6.47 -7.39
C GLY A 6 -12.86 5.92 -8.69
N ILE A 7 -13.66 5.26 -9.54
CA ILE A 7 -13.21 4.78 -10.87
C ILE A 7 -12.76 5.95 -11.75
N ARG A 8 -13.49 7.07 -11.71
CA ARG A 8 -13.14 8.28 -12.47
C ARG A 8 -11.83 8.90 -12.01
N GLN A 9 -11.60 9.00 -10.70
CA GLN A 9 -10.34 9.50 -10.14
C GLN A 9 -9.14 8.62 -10.54
N ILE A 10 -9.28 7.28 -10.45
CA ILE A 10 -8.22 6.34 -10.87
C ILE A 10 -7.90 6.51 -12.36
N ASN A 11 -8.91 6.69 -13.20
CA ASN A 11 -8.73 6.89 -14.64
C ASN A 11 -8.01 8.22 -14.95
N GLU A 12 -8.36 9.30 -14.25
CA GLU A 12 -7.67 10.59 -14.39
C GLU A 12 -6.18 10.50 -13.99
N THR A 13 -5.85 9.76 -12.92
CA THR A 13 -4.46 9.48 -12.52
C THR A 13 -3.72 8.59 -13.53
N LEU A 14 -4.39 7.63 -14.19
CA LEU A 14 -3.76 6.75 -15.19
C LEU A 14 -3.53 7.47 -16.54
N ILE A 15 -4.42 8.39 -16.93
CA ILE A 15 -4.36 9.11 -18.21
C ILE A 15 -3.29 10.21 -18.20
N SER A 16 -2.99 10.82 -17.05
CA SER A 16 -1.96 11.88 -16.95
C SER A 16 -0.54 11.39 -17.27
N ASP A 17 -0.28 10.09 -17.18
CA ASP A 17 1.08 9.54 -17.17
C ASP A 17 1.53 8.89 -18.49
N ASN A 18 0.65 8.68 -19.48
CA ASN A 18 1.06 7.98 -20.71
C ASN A 18 0.15 8.24 -21.94
N SER A 19 0.56 9.13 -22.84
CA SER A 19 -0.21 9.57 -24.02
C SER A 19 -0.31 8.54 -25.16
N ASN A 20 0.32 7.36 -25.04
CA ASN A 20 0.42 6.36 -26.11
C ASN A 20 -0.19 4.98 -25.82
N ARG A 21 -0.93 4.81 -24.72
CA ARG A 21 -1.61 3.55 -24.39
C ARG A 21 -3.13 3.70 -24.53
N PRO A 22 -3.85 2.71 -25.10
CA PRO A 22 -5.29 2.72 -25.04
C PRO A 22 -5.75 2.78 -23.57
N PRO A 23 -6.81 3.54 -23.26
CA PRO A 23 -7.33 3.63 -21.90
C PRO A 23 -7.64 2.24 -21.35
N ALA A 24 -7.34 2.01 -20.07
CA ALA A 24 -7.64 0.76 -19.40
C ALA A 24 -9.15 0.45 -19.53
N GLN A 25 -9.49 -0.83 -19.67
CA GLN A 25 -10.90 -1.22 -19.75
C GLN A 25 -11.59 -0.91 -18.42
N GLU A 26 -12.87 -0.55 -18.44
CA GLU A 26 -13.64 -0.24 -17.23
C GLU A 26 -13.58 -1.38 -16.19
N SER A 27 -13.60 -2.63 -16.65
CA SER A 27 -13.44 -3.82 -15.81
C SER A 27 -12.08 -3.89 -15.10
N GLU A 28 -11.03 -3.37 -15.72
CA GLU A 28 -9.68 -3.30 -15.15
C GLU A 28 -9.61 -2.19 -14.08
N LEU A 29 -10.14 -1.01 -14.37
CA LEU A 29 -10.23 0.11 -13.42
C LEU A 29 -11.03 -0.27 -12.17
N LYS A 30 -12.14 -1.00 -12.35
CA LYS A 30 -12.96 -1.50 -11.24
C LYS A 30 -12.18 -2.47 -10.34
N ARG A 31 -11.38 -3.36 -10.93
CA ARG A 31 -10.51 -4.27 -10.16
C ARG A 31 -9.41 -3.52 -9.40
N GLU A 32 -8.81 -2.50 -10.02
CA GLU A 32 -7.84 -1.62 -9.36
C GLU A 32 -8.44 -0.95 -8.12
N TYR A 33 -9.64 -0.37 -8.27
CA TYR A 33 -10.37 0.27 -7.18
C TYR A 33 -10.57 -0.68 -5.98
N TYR A 34 -11.13 -1.87 -6.24
CA TYR A 34 -11.36 -2.84 -5.18
C TYR A 34 -10.06 -3.37 -4.56
N PHE A 35 -9.01 -3.52 -5.36
CA PHE A 35 -7.70 -3.90 -4.84
C PHE A 35 -7.15 -2.86 -3.87
N ARG A 36 -7.11 -1.58 -4.26
CA ARG A 36 -6.61 -0.48 -3.41
C ARG A 36 -7.42 -0.38 -2.11
N ALA A 37 -8.75 -0.48 -2.19
CA ALA A 37 -9.61 -0.47 -1.01
C ALA A 37 -9.34 -1.64 -0.04
N LEU A 38 -9.13 -2.85 -0.56
CA LEU A 38 -8.81 -4.02 0.25
C LEU A 38 -7.42 -3.92 0.89
N VAL A 39 -6.42 -3.44 0.15
CA VAL A 39 -5.06 -3.20 0.66
C VAL A 39 -5.11 -2.15 1.77
N LEU A 40 -5.80 -1.03 1.55
CA LEU A 40 -5.93 0.03 2.54
C LEU A 40 -6.60 -0.50 3.81
N SER A 41 -7.71 -1.22 3.68
CA SER A 41 -8.39 -1.84 4.82
C SER A 41 -7.51 -2.83 5.56
N HIS A 42 -6.71 -3.64 4.86
CA HIS A 42 -5.78 -4.57 5.46
C HIS A 42 -4.69 -3.85 6.26
N LEU A 43 -4.05 -2.85 5.66
CA LEU A 43 -3.01 -2.04 6.33
C LEU A 43 -3.54 -1.28 7.54
N LEU A 44 -4.77 -0.74 7.46
CA LEU A 44 -5.41 -0.10 8.60
C LEU A 44 -5.55 -1.06 9.77
N ASN A 45 -5.99 -2.30 9.54
CA ASN A 45 -6.13 -3.29 10.60
C ASN A 45 -4.78 -3.62 11.25
N THR A 46 -3.73 -3.83 10.45
CA THR A 46 -2.41 -4.19 11.00
C THR A 46 -1.71 -3.00 11.67
N VAL A 47 -1.99 -1.77 11.24
CA VAL A 47 -1.56 -0.55 11.94
C VAL A 47 -2.32 -0.35 13.24
N ARG A 48 -3.63 -0.64 13.31
CA ARG A 48 -4.39 -0.61 14.57
C ARG A 48 -3.77 -1.54 15.60
N GLU A 49 -3.46 -2.79 15.22
CA GLU A 49 -2.75 -3.74 16.09
C GLU A 49 -1.37 -3.19 16.55
N SER A 50 -0.65 -2.50 15.66
CA SER A 50 0.66 -1.90 15.99
C SER A 50 0.52 -0.70 16.95
N LEU A 51 -0.53 0.11 16.81
CA LEU A 51 -0.84 1.22 17.72
C LEU A 51 -1.24 0.69 19.10
N GLU A 52 -2.08 -0.36 19.16
CA GLU A 52 -2.44 -1.06 20.40
C GLU A 52 -1.20 -1.58 21.13
N ASN A 53 -0.30 -2.25 20.40
CA ASN A 53 0.97 -2.75 20.96
C ASN A 53 1.88 -1.63 21.48
N ALA A 54 1.84 -0.45 20.85
CA ALA A 54 2.61 0.73 21.26
C ALA A 54 2.00 1.47 22.47
N GLY A 55 0.83 1.05 22.96
CA GLY A 55 0.20 1.56 24.17
C GLY A 55 -0.97 2.51 23.95
N PHE A 56 -1.33 2.82 22.70
CA PHE A 56 -2.45 3.71 22.41
C PHE A 56 -3.77 3.13 22.95
N SER A 57 -4.59 4.00 23.53
CA SER A 57 -5.96 3.66 23.93
C SER A 57 -6.87 3.51 22.71
N GLU A 58 -7.99 2.79 22.87
CA GLU A 58 -9.00 2.62 21.82
C GLU A 58 -9.50 3.97 21.27
N SER A 59 -9.69 4.97 22.13
CA SER A 59 -10.07 6.32 21.71
C SER A 59 -9.03 7.01 20.85
N GLU A 60 -7.73 6.84 21.14
CA GLU A 60 -6.66 7.45 20.35
C GLU A 60 -6.47 6.71 19.02
N ILE A 61 -6.67 5.39 18.99
CA ILE A 61 -6.65 4.59 17.76
C ILE A 61 -7.80 4.99 16.84
N ASP A 62 -8.99 5.21 17.41
CA ASP A 62 -10.14 5.68 16.64
C ASP A 62 -9.93 7.12 16.15
N GLU A 63 -9.37 8.01 16.96
CA GLU A 63 -8.95 9.34 16.52
C GLU A 63 -7.93 9.25 15.37
N PHE A 64 -6.89 8.43 15.51
CA PHE A 64 -5.87 8.21 14.47
C PHE A 64 -6.52 7.74 13.16
N THR A 65 -7.42 6.77 13.24
CA THR A 65 -8.13 6.21 12.08
C THR A 65 -9.02 7.28 11.42
N ASN A 66 -9.69 8.10 12.23
CA ASN A 66 -10.55 9.18 11.74
C ASN A 66 -9.75 10.30 11.07
N GLU A 67 -8.60 10.68 11.63
CA GLU A 67 -7.72 11.69 11.03
C GLU A 67 -7.11 11.18 9.72
N LEU A 68 -6.69 9.92 9.69
CA LEU A 68 -6.19 9.27 8.47
C LEU A 68 -7.26 9.25 7.37
N ALA A 69 -8.51 8.92 7.69
CA ALA A 69 -9.60 8.85 6.73
C ALA A 69 -9.97 10.20 6.08
N LYS A 70 -9.59 11.33 6.69
CA LYS A 70 -9.78 12.68 6.13
C LYS A 70 -8.76 13.01 5.03
N LEU A 71 -7.65 12.28 4.97
CA LEU A 71 -6.59 12.52 3.99
C LEU A 71 -6.95 11.96 2.61
N PRO A 72 -6.43 12.55 1.52
CA PRO A 72 -6.43 11.91 0.20
C PRO A 72 -5.77 10.53 0.25
N GLU A 73 -6.19 9.60 -0.59
CA GLU A 73 -5.72 8.21 -0.55
C GLU A 73 -4.19 8.08 -0.65
N ASP A 74 -3.55 8.85 -1.52
CA ASP A 74 -2.08 8.83 -1.65
C ASP A 74 -1.38 9.28 -0.35
N ASP A 75 -1.99 10.20 0.39
CA ASP A 75 -1.49 10.65 1.70
C ASP A 75 -1.78 9.61 2.78
N GLN A 76 -2.88 8.85 2.68
CA GLN A 76 -3.12 7.71 3.56
C GLN A 76 -2.06 6.64 3.37
N PHE A 77 -1.73 6.30 2.12
CA PHE A 77 -0.65 5.36 1.83
C PHE A 77 0.71 5.87 2.28
N ALA A 78 0.97 7.18 2.21
CA ALA A 78 2.19 7.75 2.79
C ALA A 78 2.26 7.52 4.30
N VAL A 79 1.17 7.71 5.06
CA VAL A 79 1.14 7.44 6.50
C VAL A 79 1.33 5.95 6.81
N LEU A 80 0.70 5.08 6.02
CA LEU A 80 0.75 3.62 6.20
C LEU A 80 2.03 2.97 5.66
N ALA A 81 2.93 3.72 5.03
CA ALA A 81 4.17 3.23 4.40
C ALA A 81 5.29 2.87 5.40
N ILE A 82 4.96 2.56 6.65
CA ILE A 82 5.92 2.25 7.72
C ILE A 82 6.26 0.75 7.66
N PRO A 83 7.54 0.37 7.42
CA PRO A 83 7.97 -1.02 7.42
C PRO A 83 7.63 -1.73 8.71
N PHE A 84 7.22 -2.99 8.61
CA PHE A 84 6.71 -3.78 9.73
C PHE A 84 7.64 -3.72 10.96
N GLU A 85 8.94 -3.92 10.75
CA GLU A 85 9.94 -3.95 11.81
C GLU A 85 10.18 -2.62 12.53
N LEU A 86 9.73 -1.51 11.93
CA LEU A 86 9.90 -0.18 12.50
C LEU A 86 8.65 0.29 13.24
N ARG A 87 7.48 -0.32 13.00
CA ARG A 87 6.18 0.18 13.47
C ARG A 87 6.12 0.37 14.98
N ASP A 88 6.44 -0.67 15.77
CA ASP A 88 6.31 -0.61 17.23
C ASP A 88 7.12 0.55 17.82
N GLY A 89 8.43 0.56 17.59
CA GLY A 89 9.31 1.61 18.11
C GLY A 89 9.08 2.99 17.46
N PHE A 90 8.39 3.06 16.33
CA PHE A 90 7.97 4.32 15.71
C PHE A 90 6.73 4.86 16.40
N PHE A 91 5.69 4.05 16.57
CA PHE A 91 4.45 4.43 17.24
C PHE A 91 4.64 4.69 18.74
N GLU A 92 5.48 3.91 19.44
CA GLU A 92 5.83 4.16 20.85
C GLU A 92 6.37 5.57 21.08
N LYS A 93 7.16 6.10 20.13
CA LYS A 93 7.69 7.47 20.20
C LYS A 93 6.61 8.53 20.07
N TYR A 94 5.60 8.30 19.22
CA TYR A 94 4.47 9.21 19.10
C TYR A 94 3.56 9.11 20.32
N HIS A 95 3.28 7.89 20.79
CA HIS A 95 2.50 7.64 22.00
C HIS A 95 3.07 8.43 23.19
N LYS A 96 4.38 8.30 23.44
CA LYS A 96 5.03 9.02 24.53
C LYS A 96 4.88 10.55 24.41
N LYS A 97 5.01 11.11 23.21
CA LYS A 97 4.83 12.56 23.01
C LYS A 97 3.39 13.00 23.28
N ILE A 98 2.41 12.15 22.97
CA ILE A 98 0.99 12.38 23.23
C ILE A 98 0.73 12.32 24.74
N GLU A 99 1.24 11.30 25.43
CA GLU A 99 1.15 11.18 26.89
C GLU A 99 1.79 12.38 27.61
N ASP A 100 2.94 12.85 27.11
CA ASP A 100 3.64 14.03 27.63
C ASP A 100 2.93 15.36 27.27
N GLY A 101 1.82 15.32 26.51
CA GLY A 101 1.03 16.48 26.09
C GLY A 101 1.74 17.39 25.08
N GLN A 102 2.76 16.89 24.37
CA GLN A 102 3.57 17.66 23.43
C GLN A 102 2.90 17.80 22.06
N ILE A 103 2.16 16.77 21.64
CA ILE A 103 1.44 16.70 20.36
C ILE A 103 0.09 16.01 20.56
N SER A 104 -0.88 16.28 19.69
CA SER A 104 -2.11 15.51 19.59
C SER A 104 -1.94 14.28 18.68
N VAL A 105 -2.95 13.39 18.66
CA VAL A 105 -3.02 12.28 17.69
C VAL A 105 -3.09 12.82 16.26
N ALA A 106 -3.84 13.89 16.02
CA ALA A 106 -3.91 14.55 14.72
C ALA A 106 -2.53 15.09 14.27
N ASP A 107 -1.77 15.70 15.19
CA ASP A 107 -0.41 16.16 14.91
C ASP A 107 0.52 14.98 14.57
N ALA A 108 0.36 13.84 15.22
CA ALA A 108 1.13 12.63 14.91
C ALA A 108 0.86 12.15 13.48
N VAL A 109 -0.41 12.04 13.07
CA VAL A 109 -0.77 11.65 11.69
C VAL A 109 -0.17 12.60 10.66
N GLU A 110 -0.26 13.92 10.91
CA GLU A 110 0.29 14.94 10.02
C GLU A 110 1.82 14.92 9.95
N ASP A 111 2.50 14.72 11.07
CA ASP A 111 3.96 14.63 11.13
C ASP A 111 4.46 13.39 10.36
N ILE A 112 3.83 12.23 10.56
CA ILE A 112 4.14 11.00 9.81
C ILE A 112 3.95 11.23 8.31
N ARG A 113 2.81 11.81 7.92
CA ARG A 113 2.50 12.14 6.52
C ARG A 113 3.59 13.04 5.94
N SER A 114 3.93 14.13 6.64
CA SER A 114 4.89 15.12 6.18
C SER A 114 6.30 14.53 6.01
N ILE A 115 6.77 13.75 7.00
CA ILE A 115 8.06 13.06 6.92
C ILE A 115 8.06 12.11 5.72
N ASN A 116 7.05 11.25 5.58
CA ASN A 116 7.04 10.24 4.52
C ASN A 116 6.91 10.88 3.13
N LYS A 117 6.11 11.94 2.97
CA LYS A 117 6.00 12.68 1.71
C LYS A 117 7.29 13.39 1.32
N GLN A 118 8.07 13.89 2.29
CA GLN A 118 9.38 14.51 2.01
C GLN A 118 10.33 13.54 1.28
N TYR A 119 10.26 12.25 1.60
CA TYR A 119 11.05 11.20 0.95
C TYR A 119 10.30 10.52 -0.21
N GLY A 120 9.05 10.90 -0.46
CA GLY A 120 8.19 10.26 -1.47
C GLY A 120 7.87 8.81 -1.13
N PHE A 121 7.75 8.49 0.17
CA PHE A 121 7.37 7.17 0.62
C PHE A 121 5.87 6.93 0.40
N THR A 122 5.58 5.75 -0.16
CA THR A 122 4.22 5.24 -0.38
C THR A 122 4.26 3.71 -0.36
N VAL A 123 3.16 3.05 -0.72
CA VAL A 123 3.08 1.60 -0.84
C VAL A 123 3.40 1.14 -2.27
N GLY A 124 4.07 0.00 -2.37
CA GLY A 124 4.28 -0.74 -3.61
C GLY A 124 3.89 -2.21 -3.42
N TYR A 125 3.74 -2.92 -4.53
CA TYR A 125 3.27 -4.30 -4.55
C TYR A 125 4.31 -5.21 -5.18
N HIS A 126 4.82 -6.16 -4.39
CA HIS A 126 5.69 -7.23 -4.86
C HIS A 126 4.94 -8.57 -4.83
N LEU A 127 4.98 -9.30 -5.93
CA LEU A 127 4.41 -10.65 -6.01
C LEU A 127 5.54 -11.67 -6.03
N SER A 128 5.44 -12.68 -5.16
CA SER A 128 6.34 -13.84 -5.15
C SER A 128 5.57 -15.16 -5.09
N ASP A 129 6.16 -16.21 -5.66
CA ASP A 129 5.69 -17.59 -5.54
C ASP A 129 6.23 -18.28 -4.27
N HIS A 130 7.20 -17.65 -3.61
CA HIS A 130 7.83 -18.17 -2.41
C HIS A 130 7.51 -17.27 -1.21
N GLN A 131 7.40 -17.92 -0.05
CA GLN A 131 7.22 -17.17 1.19
C GLN A 131 8.58 -16.58 1.59
N ILE A 132 8.61 -15.28 1.79
CA ILE A 132 9.75 -14.53 2.29
C ILE A 132 9.56 -14.48 3.80
N PRO A 133 10.32 -15.28 4.57
CA PRO A 133 10.06 -15.41 5.99
C PRO A 133 10.24 -14.05 6.67
N ARG A 134 9.33 -13.75 7.59
CA ARG A 134 9.56 -12.75 8.64
C ARG A 134 10.72 -13.26 9.47
N VAL A 135 11.95 -12.82 9.19
CA VAL A 135 13.15 -13.43 9.77
C VAL A 135 13.11 -13.24 11.29
N PRO A 136 13.05 -14.32 12.09
CA PRO A 136 13.25 -14.21 13.52
C PRO A 136 14.76 -14.13 13.78
N GLU A 137 15.18 -13.07 14.45
CA GLU A 137 16.32 -13.11 15.39
C GLU A 137 17.75 -13.40 14.86
N THR A 138 18.18 -12.84 13.72
CA THR A 138 19.64 -12.71 13.48
C THR A 138 20.04 -11.32 13.03
N ASN A 139 20.54 -10.53 13.99
CA ASN A 139 21.27 -9.24 13.91
C ASN A 139 20.73 -8.09 13.02
N ASN A 140 19.91 -8.35 12.02
CA ASN A 140 19.19 -7.39 11.20
C ASN A 140 17.70 -7.73 11.29
N ARG A 141 16.99 -6.99 12.15
CA ARG A 141 15.53 -7.13 12.43
C ARG A 141 14.61 -6.83 11.24
N ALA A 142 15.11 -6.81 10.01
CA ALA A 142 14.39 -6.20 8.90
C ALA A 142 13.79 -7.26 7.97
N TRP A 143 12.47 -7.22 7.81
CA TRP A 143 11.76 -8.06 6.86
C TRP A 143 11.84 -7.42 5.49
N ASN A 144 12.75 -7.92 4.65
CA ASN A 144 13.04 -7.34 3.36
C ASN A 144 13.02 -8.37 2.24
N ILE A 145 12.73 -7.86 1.04
CA ILE A 145 12.87 -8.58 -0.22
C ILE A 145 14.25 -8.23 -0.78
N ASN A 146 15.13 -9.23 -0.78
CA ASN A 146 16.44 -9.10 -1.41
C ASN A 146 16.32 -9.32 -2.91
N GLY A 147 17.01 -8.51 -3.70
CA GLY A 147 17.09 -8.70 -5.15
C GLY A 147 17.86 -9.95 -5.59
N SER A 148 18.04 -10.97 -4.75
CA SER A 148 18.76 -12.20 -5.12
C SER A 148 17.95 -13.16 -5.99
N GLU A 149 16.62 -13.00 -6.03
CA GLU A 149 15.74 -13.72 -6.94
C GLU A 149 15.84 -13.14 -8.35
N PHE A 150 15.70 -14.00 -9.37
CA PHE A 150 15.63 -13.54 -10.75
C PHE A 150 14.37 -12.69 -10.90
N ASP A 151 14.56 -11.45 -11.33
CA ASP A 151 13.48 -10.62 -11.82
C ASP A 151 12.84 -11.35 -12.99
N ASP A 152 11.58 -11.78 -12.81
CA ASP A 152 10.88 -12.57 -13.82
C ASP A 152 10.73 -11.81 -15.16
N ARG A 153 10.97 -10.49 -15.16
CA ARG A 153 10.92 -9.58 -16.32
C ARG A 153 12.09 -9.71 -17.28
N ASP A 154 13.32 -9.78 -16.77
CA ASP A 154 14.55 -9.68 -17.58
C ASP A 154 15.75 -10.47 -17.04
N GLU A 155 15.53 -11.40 -16.11
CA GLU A 155 16.57 -12.23 -15.49
C GLU A 155 17.66 -11.43 -14.74
N MET A 156 17.43 -10.14 -14.46
CA MET A 156 18.30 -9.37 -13.56
C MET A 156 18.00 -9.72 -12.10
N LYS A 157 19.03 -9.78 -11.27
CA LYS A 157 18.86 -9.99 -9.83
C LYS A 157 18.59 -8.66 -9.13
N MET A 158 17.32 -8.27 -9.04
CA MET A 158 16.86 -7.06 -8.35
C MET A 158 15.49 -7.27 -7.71
N ALA A 159 15.23 -6.57 -6.59
CA ALA A 159 13.89 -6.52 -6.01
C ALA A 159 13.05 -5.50 -6.79
N TYR A 160 11.77 -5.80 -6.98
CA TYR A 160 10.87 -4.97 -7.79
C TYR A 160 9.50 -4.84 -7.17
N TYR A 161 8.77 -3.79 -7.53
CA TYR A 161 7.37 -3.62 -7.20
C TYR A 161 6.62 -2.87 -8.30
N SER A 162 5.30 -3.04 -8.34
CA SER A 162 4.40 -2.16 -9.07
C SER A 162 3.75 -1.16 -8.12
N GLU A 163 3.45 0.04 -8.62
CA GLU A 163 2.73 1.08 -7.86
C GLU A 163 1.20 0.90 -7.93
N ASP A 164 0.72 0.01 -8.80
CA ASP A 164 -0.70 -0.31 -8.93
C ASP A 164 -0.93 -1.80 -9.26
N TYR A 165 -2.19 -2.22 -9.18
CA TYR A 165 -2.61 -3.59 -9.47
C TYR A 165 -2.69 -3.89 -10.96
N LEU A 166 -3.02 -2.92 -11.81
CA LEU A 166 -3.06 -3.09 -13.27
C LEU A 166 -1.72 -3.53 -13.86
N HIS A 167 -0.66 -2.88 -13.40
CA HIS A 167 0.70 -3.13 -13.84
C HIS A 167 1.36 -4.23 -13.02
N ARG A 168 0.70 -4.84 -12.03
CA ARG A 168 1.29 -5.99 -11.33
C ARG A 168 1.77 -7.04 -12.33
N TYR A 169 2.88 -7.66 -12.01
CA TYR A 169 3.49 -8.61 -12.92
C TYR A 169 2.65 -9.89 -13.02
N LYS A 170 2.17 -10.23 -14.23
CA LYS A 170 1.20 -11.32 -14.47
C LYS A 170 1.80 -12.63 -15.02
N LYS A 171 3.12 -12.71 -15.28
CA LYS A 171 3.73 -13.92 -15.90
C LYS A 171 3.60 -15.15 -14.99
N LYS A 172 3.59 -14.94 -13.68
CA LYS A 172 3.22 -15.95 -12.69
C LYS A 172 2.15 -15.37 -11.77
N PRO A 173 1.16 -16.16 -11.35
CA PRO A 173 0.06 -15.63 -10.55
C PRO A 173 0.51 -15.05 -9.21
N GLY A 174 1.67 -15.46 -8.68
CA GLY A 174 2.18 -15.05 -7.38
C GLY A 174 1.27 -15.58 -6.27
N ARG A 175 1.80 -16.36 -5.33
CA ARG A 175 0.99 -16.78 -4.18
C ARG A 175 0.92 -15.67 -3.13
N PHE A 176 2.05 -15.02 -2.89
CA PHE A 176 2.23 -14.06 -1.81
C PHE A 176 2.31 -12.65 -2.39
N LEU A 177 1.47 -11.76 -1.88
CA LEU A 177 1.51 -10.33 -2.18
C LEU A 177 2.16 -9.63 -1.00
N TYR A 178 3.35 -9.08 -1.21
CA TYR A 178 4.00 -8.22 -0.22
C TYR A 178 3.70 -6.77 -0.54
N ILE A 179 3.19 -6.07 0.47
CA ILE A 179 3.10 -4.62 0.46
C ILE A 179 4.46 -4.13 0.93
N VAL A 180 5.13 -3.32 0.12
CA VAL A 180 6.49 -2.82 0.39
C VAL A 180 6.50 -1.31 0.46
N ARG A 181 7.47 -0.74 1.18
CA ARG A 181 7.71 0.71 1.12
C ARG A 181 8.32 1.06 -0.23
N ALA A 182 7.56 1.82 -1.01
CA ALA A 182 7.97 2.39 -2.28
C ALA A 182 8.56 3.79 -2.07
N GLU A 183 9.56 4.16 -2.85
CA GLU A 183 10.12 5.51 -2.92
C GLU A 183 9.86 6.07 -4.33
N THR A 184 8.97 7.04 -4.46
CA THR A 184 8.55 7.58 -5.77
C THR A 184 8.94 9.04 -5.99
N GLY A 185 9.51 9.68 -4.97
CA GLY A 185 9.92 11.08 -4.98
C GLY A 185 11.16 11.37 -5.83
N SER A 186 11.47 12.66 -6.04
CA SER A 186 12.61 13.13 -6.84
C SER A 186 13.98 12.76 -6.27
N ARG A 187 14.04 12.38 -4.98
CA ARG A 187 15.24 11.92 -4.27
C ARG A 187 15.24 10.41 -4.03
N SER A 188 14.33 9.68 -4.67
CA SER A 188 14.19 8.23 -4.50
C SER A 188 15.49 7.50 -4.84
N ALA A 189 15.86 6.52 -4.00
CA ALA A 189 16.91 5.57 -4.30
C ALA A 189 16.43 4.45 -5.26
N HIS A 190 15.12 4.35 -5.49
CA HIS A 190 14.53 3.36 -6.37
C HIS A 190 14.60 3.81 -7.82
N LYS A 191 15.02 2.88 -8.69
CA LYS A 191 15.09 3.13 -10.13
C LYS A 191 13.74 2.84 -10.76
N LYS A 192 13.08 3.87 -11.33
CA LYS A 192 11.86 3.70 -12.12
C LYS A 192 12.19 3.07 -13.47
N ASP A 193 11.48 2.01 -13.82
CA ASP A 193 11.50 1.46 -15.18
C ASP A 193 10.56 2.28 -16.06
N LEU A 194 11.15 2.93 -17.07
CA LEU A 194 10.49 3.86 -17.99
C LEU A 194 9.28 3.17 -18.66
N ALA A 195 8.06 3.61 -18.26
CA ALA A 195 6.74 3.43 -18.87
C ALA A 195 5.67 2.60 -18.12
N ASN A 196 6.00 1.80 -17.10
CA ASN A 196 5.04 0.80 -16.55
C ASN A 196 4.72 0.92 -15.06
N ARG A 197 4.96 2.07 -14.40
CA ARG A 197 4.72 2.24 -12.94
C ARG A 197 5.41 1.15 -12.10
N TRP A 198 6.59 0.77 -12.57
CA TRP A 198 7.45 -0.22 -11.94
C TRP A 198 8.71 0.44 -11.47
N SER A 199 9.20 -0.06 -10.34
CA SER A 199 10.41 0.41 -9.74
C SER A 199 11.24 -0.77 -9.22
N ARG A 200 12.55 -0.58 -9.20
CA ARG A 200 13.52 -1.55 -8.68
C ARG A 200 14.36 -0.95 -7.58
N ALA A 201 14.73 -1.78 -6.62
CA ALA A 201 15.66 -1.44 -5.57
C ALA A 201 16.57 -2.64 -5.26
N PRO A 202 17.78 -2.40 -4.72
CA PRO A 202 18.61 -3.48 -4.18
C PRO A 202 17.91 -4.27 -3.06
N LEU A 203 17.05 -3.57 -2.31
CA LEU A 203 16.33 -4.06 -1.14
C LEU A 203 14.97 -3.36 -1.06
N LEU A 204 13.90 -4.10 -0.76
CA LEU A 204 12.59 -3.53 -0.47
C LEU A 204 12.15 -3.91 0.94
N SER A 205 11.83 -2.92 1.77
CA SER A 205 11.31 -3.17 3.11
C SER A 205 9.84 -3.52 3.06
N VAL A 206 9.47 -4.61 3.73
CA VAL A 206 8.10 -5.12 3.75
C VAL A 206 7.30 -4.39 4.82
N ILE A 207 6.13 -3.90 4.41
CA ILE A 207 5.11 -3.30 5.26
C ILE A 207 4.17 -4.42 5.75
N ASP A 208 3.69 -5.27 4.84
CA ASP A 208 2.84 -6.41 5.18
C ASP A 208 2.80 -7.50 4.09
N GLU A 209 2.12 -8.62 4.38
CA GLU A 209 1.88 -9.72 3.45
C GLU A 209 0.39 -10.09 3.40
N CYS A 210 -0.13 -10.23 2.18
CA CYS A 210 -1.48 -10.71 1.88
C CYS A 210 -1.43 -12.02 1.05
N ASP A 211 -2.44 -12.87 1.20
CA ASP A 211 -2.66 -13.98 0.26
C ASP A 211 -3.33 -13.45 -1.03
N MET A 212 -2.63 -13.55 -2.16
CA MET A 212 -3.12 -13.03 -3.43
C MET A 212 -4.38 -13.75 -3.93
N LYS A 213 -4.57 -15.03 -3.57
CA LYS A 213 -5.81 -15.77 -3.90
C LYS A 213 -7.00 -15.21 -3.16
N GLU A 214 -6.81 -14.86 -1.89
CA GLU A 214 -7.87 -14.24 -1.08
C GLU A 214 -8.24 -12.86 -1.61
N ILE A 215 -7.25 -12.01 -1.89
CA ILE A 215 -7.47 -10.69 -2.50
C ILE A 215 -8.27 -10.82 -3.81
N ASN A 216 -7.88 -11.71 -4.72
CA ASN A 216 -8.61 -11.90 -5.98
C ASN A 216 -10.05 -12.39 -5.75
N ARG A 217 -10.27 -13.27 -4.77
CA ARG A 217 -11.60 -13.77 -4.41
C ARG A 217 -12.49 -12.64 -3.90
N GLU A 218 -11.99 -11.79 -3.00
CA GLU A 218 -12.77 -10.68 -2.45
C GLU A 218 -13.04 -9.58 -3.50
N ILE A 219 -12.09 -9.30 -4.39
CA ILE A 219 -12.33 -8.41 -5.55
C ILE A 219 -13.49 -8.94 -6.40
N ASN A 220 -13.45 -10.23 -6.77
CA ASN A 220 -14.51 -10.82 -7.60
C ASN A 220 -15.87 -10.77 -6.91
N LYS A 221 -15.94 -11.14 -5.61
CA LYS A 221 -17.17 -11.04 -4.82
C LYS A 221 -17.72 -9.62 -4.75
N ALA A 222 -16.85 -8.62 -4.57
CA ALA A 222 -17.27 -7.23 -4.50
C ALA A 222 -17.86 -6.74 -5.83
N ILE A 223 -17.21 -7.10 -6.95
CA ILE A 223 -17.69 -6.82 -8.30
C ILE A 223 -19.05 -7.51 -8.56
N GLU A 224 -19.17 -8.79 -8.25
CA GLU A 224 -20.42 -9.56 -8.41
C GLU A 224 -21.56 -8.96 -7.56
N LYS A 225 -21.26 -8.55 -6.32
CA LYS A 225 -22.25 -7.92 -5.42
C LYS A 225 -22.74 -6.58 -5.96
N GLU A 226 -21.85 -5.78 -6.54
CA GLU A 226 -22.23 -4.52 -7.19
C GLU A 226 -23.06 -4.74 -8.45
N GLU A 227 -22.73 -5.76 -9.25
CA GLU A 227 -23.46 -6.10 -10.48
C GLU A 227 -24.83 -6.75 -10.20
N ALA A 228 -24.94 -7.49 -9.10
CA ALA A 228 -26.18 -8.08 -8.63
C ALA A 228 -27.07 -7.10 -7.86
N ALA A 229 -26.54 -5.95 -7.41
CA ALA A 229 -27.34 -4.91 -6.80
C ALA A 229 -28.28 -4.33 -7.86
N PRO A 230 -29.61 -4.40 -7.70
CA PRO A 230 -30.51 -3.77 -8.65
C PRO A 230 -30.15 -2.28 -8.70
N GLN A 231 -30.05 -1.72 -9.91
CA GLN A 231 -29.95 -0.28 -10.14
C GLN A 231 -31.22 0.39 -9.61
N LYS A 232 -31.37 0.50 -8.29
CA LYS A 232 -32.37 1.34 -7.64
C LYS A 232 -31.83 2.76 -7.67
N GLU A 233 -32.10 3.44 -8.78
CA GLU A 233 -32.44 4.87 -8.88
C GLU A 233 -32.25 5.35 -10.32
N ALA A 234 -33.32 5.20 -11.11
CA ALA A 234 -33.66 6.10 -12.21
C ALA A 234 -35.17 5.99 -12.46
N ALA A 235 -35.95 6.57 -11.55
CA ALA A 235 -37.34 6.95 -11.77
C ALA A 235 -37.59 8.26 -11.00
#